data_AF-J9D5W2-F1
#
_entry.id   AF-J9D5W2-F1
#
_cell.length_a   1.000
_cell.length_b   1.000
_cell.length_c   1.000
_cell.angle_alpha   90.00
_cell.angle_beta   90.00
_cell.angle_gamma   90.00
#
_symmetry.space_group_name_H-M   'P 1'
#
loop_
_entity.id
_entity.type
_entity.pdbx_description
1 polymer ?
#
loop_
_entity_poly.entity_id
_entity_poly.type
_entity_poly.pdbx_seq_one_letter_code
_entity_poly.pdbx_strand_id
1 'polypeptide(L)'
;MLDLNDASDNMEPLFETILKYIPAPTGDPDAPTQALISTIDYNEYVGRIGVGKVENGTLSVNQDVVLVNHHDASKMKRVKISKLYEFDGLNKIEVKEAGIGSIVAIAGITDIHIGDTLCSPEKPEAIPFQKISEPTISMNFMVNDSPFAGQEGKYVTSRHLRERLMRELNTDVSLRVEDTDSTDCFKVSGRGELHLSVLIENMRREGYEFAVSKAEVIYKEDERGHKLEPMEIAYIDVPEEFSGTIIQRLSERKGELQGMSPASDGSTRLEFSIPSRGLIGFRGEFMTSTKGTGILNTAFDSYSPYKGDLQYRKQGSLIAFEAGESVTYGLFSAQDRGTLFIGPGEKVYSGMVIGQSGKPEDIELNVCKTKHLTNTRSSSSDEALKLTPPRILSLEQALDFIDVDELLEITPKSLRIRKKILDSRMRKRQSFKK
;
A
#
# COMPACT_ATOMS: atom_id res chain seq x y z
N MET A 1 -9.23 1.94 43.97
CA MET A 1 -9.33 0.99 42.87
C MET A 1 -8.34 1.34 41.78
N LEU A 2 -7.07 1.02 41.97
CA LEU A 2 -6.01 1.18 40.95
C LEU A 2 -5.31 -0.17 40.68
N ASP A 3 -5.75 -1.24 41.33
CA ASP A 3 -5.27 -2.60 41.15
C ASP A 3 -6.14 -3.33 40.12
N LEU A 4 -5.51 -4.11 39.25
CA LEU A 4 -6.16 -4.89 38.19
C LEU A 4 -7.22 -5.90 38.68
N ASN A 5 -7.20 -6.21 39.98
CA ASN A 5 -8.07 -7.19 40.63
C ASN A 5 -9.29 -6.57 41.31
N ASP A 6 -9.41 -5.24 41.33
CA ASP A 6 -10.60 -4.56 41.86
C ASP A 6 -11.71 -4.57 40.81
N ALA A 7 -12.86 -5.16 41.15
CA ALA A 7 -14.06 -5.07 40.32
C ALA A 7 -14.55 -3.61 40.31
N SER A 8 -14.59 -2.98 39.14
CA SER A 8 -15.09 -1.62 38.97
C SER A 8 -16.30 -1.62 38.03
N ASP A 9 -17.38 -1.01 38.48
CA ASP A 9 -18.64 -0.88 37.72
C ASP A 9 -18.64 0.36 36.80
N ASN A 10 -17.59 1.19 36.83
CA ASN A 10 -17.50 2.45 36.10
C ASN A 10 -16.08 2.76 35.59
N MET A 11 -15.97 3.78 34.73
CA MET A 11 -14.68 4.22 34.14
C MET A 11 -13.98 5.31 34.97
N GLU A 12 -14.46 5.62 36.18
CA GLU A 12 -13.86 6.67 37.04
C GLU A 12 -12.37 6.40 37.33
N PRO A 13 -11.92 5.15 37.63
CA PRO A 13 -10.50 4.88 37.85
C PRO A 13 -9.61 5.26 36.67
N LEU A 14 -10.10 5.14 35.44
CA LEU A 14 -9.34 5.51 34.24
C LEU A 14 -9.15 7.03 34.17
N PHE A 15 -10.21 7.81 34.43
CA PHE A 15 -10.12 9.28 34.42
C PHE A 15 -9.23 9.81 35.55
N GLU A 16 -9.33 9.24 36.75
CA GLU A 16 -8.43 9.59 37.87
C GLU A 16 -6.97 9.27 37.55
N THR A 17 -6.73 8.13 36.91
CA THR A 17 -5.37 7.73 36.48
C THR A 17 -4.82 8.70 35.44
N ILE A 18 -5.62 9.09 34.45
CA ILE A 18 -5.25 10.07 33.43
C ILE A 18 -4.86 11.40 34.08
N LEU A 19 -5.71 11.92 34.98
CA LEU A 19 -5.45 13.18 35.68
C LEU A 19 -4.21 13.13 36.59
N LYS A 20 -3.89 11.94 37.13
CA LYS A 20 -2.74 11.77 38.03
C LYS A 20 -1.41 11.65 37.29
N TYR A 21 -1.38 10.95 36.16
CA TYR A 21 -0.12 10.60 35.48
C TYR A 21 0.16 11.42 34.21
N ILE A 22 -0.85 11.98 33.56
CA ILE A 22 -0.65 12.81 32.36
C ILE A 22 -0.46 14.27 32.80
N PRO A 23 0.72 14.88 32.61
CA PRO A 23 0.95 16.26 32.98
C PRO A 23 0.12 17.22 32.12
N ALA A 24 -0.26 18.35 32.71
CA ALA A 24 -0.89 19.44 31.96
C ALA A 24 0.06 19.94 30.85
N PRO A 25 -0.48 20.38 29.70
CA PRO A 25 0.32 20.95 28.63
C PRO A 25 1.10 22.17 29.15
N THR A 26 2.39 22.21 28.85
CA THR A 26 3.30 23.28 29.27
C THR A 26 3.51 24.26 28.12
N GLY A 27 3.12 25.51 28.31
CA GLY A 27 3.29 26.58 27.33
C GLY A 27 3.11 27.94 28.00
N ASP A 28 3.59 29.01 27.36
CA ASP A 28 3.46 30.39 27.87
C ASP A 28 2.34 31.16 27.14
N PRO A 29 1.23 31.52 27.83
CA PRO A 29 0.09 32.22 27.21
C PRO A 29 0.44 33.58 26.63
N ASP A 30 1.47 34.23 27.17
CA ASP A 30 1.91 35.56 26.77
C ASP A 30 3.03 35.50 25.71
N ALA A 31 3.55 34.31 25.41
CA ALA A 31 4.55 34.13 24.38
C ALA A 31 3.95 34.23 22.96
N PRO A 32 4.78 34.51 21.93
CA PRO A 32 4.33 34.54 20.54
C PRO A 32 3.66 33.23 20.15
N THR A 33 2.53 33.33 19.43
CA THR A 33 1.74 32.17 19.04
C THR A 33 2.59 31.13 18.31
N GLN A 34 2.50 29.86 18.74
CA GLN A 34 3.09 28.70 18.09
C GLN A 34 2.12 27.52 18.13
N ALA A 35 1.77 27.01 16.96
CA ALA A 35 0.95 25.81 16.83
C ALA A 35 1.57 24.85 15.82
N LEU A 36 1.87 23.64 16.27
CA LEU A 36 2.40 22.58 15.41
C LEU A 36 1.25 21.81 14.77
N ILE A 37 1.29 21.70 13.44
CA ILE A 37 0.32 20.90 12.68
C ILE A 37 0.76 19.45 12.68
N SER A 38 -0.03 18.60 13.33
CA SER A 38 0.24 17.17 13.50
C SER A 38 -0.48 16.31 12.47
N THR A 39 -1.68 16.73 12.05
CA THR A 39 -2.52 15.99 11.12
C THR A 39 -3.16 16.96 10.13
N ILE A 40 -3.51 16.47 8.94
CA ILE A 40 -4.29 17.23 7.95
C ILE A 40 -5.57 16.48 7.68
N ASP A 41 -6.63 17.24 7.51
CA ASP A 41 -7.93 16.81 7.07
C ASP A 41 -8.33 17.62 5.83
N TYR A 42 -9.29 17.15 5.05
CA TYR A 42 -9.72 17.82 3.82
C TYR A 42 -11.25 17.86 3.73
N ASN A 43 -11.78 19.03 3.39
CA ASN A 43 -13.21 19.24 3.16
C ASN A 43 -13.42 20.04 1.87
N GLU A 44 -14.37 19.63 1.02
CA GLU A 44 -14.66 20.27 -0.27
C GLU A 44 -15.08 21.75 -0.15
N TYR A 45 -15.70 22.15 0.96
CA TYR A 45 -16.18 23.52 1.16
C TYR A 45 -15.13 24.44 1.79
N VAL A 46 -14.25 23.88 2.62
CA VAL A 46 -13.33 24.63 3.49
C VAL A 46 -11.87 24.49 3.03
N GLY A 47 -11.58 23.51 2.17
CA GLY A 47 -10.25 23.15 1.71
C GLY A 47 -9.50 22.27 2.72
N ARG A 48 -8.18 22.38 2.73
CA ARG A 48 -7.32 21.69 3.72
C ARG A 48 -7.53 22.29 5.10
N ILE A 49 -7.60 21.41 6.09
CA ILE A 49 -7.76 21.72 7.50
C ILE A 49 -6.55 21.14 8.23
N GLY A 50 -5.70 22.00 8.79
CA GLY A 50 -4.59 21.55 9.64
C GLY A 50 -5.07 21.33 11.06
N VAL A 51 -4.88 20.14 11.61
CA VAL A 51 -5.14 19.83 13.02
C VAL A 51 -3.84 19.86 13.78
N GLY A 52 -3.78 20.67 14.82
CA GLY A 52 -2.58 20.91 15.59
C GLY A 52 -2.87 21.21 17.04
N LYS A 53 -1.83 21.10 17.87
CA LYS A 53 -1.88 21.54 19.27
C LYS A 53 -1.20 22.89 19.38
N VAL A 54 -1.83 23.81 20.10
CA VAL A 54 -1.23 25.10 20.45
C VAL A 54 -0.22 24.87 21.56
N GLU A 55 1.05 25.15 21.29
CA GLU A 55 2.12 25.01 22.28
C GLU A 55 2.37 26.32 23.02
N ASN A 56 2.33 27.47 22.34
CA ASN A 56 2.54 28.78 22.96
C ASN A 56 1.56 29.83 22.41
N GLY A 57 1.26 30.83 23.23
CA GLY A 57 0.39 31.95 22.88
C GLY A 57 -1.07 31.56 22.62
N THR A 58 -1.78 32.44 21.92
CA THR A 58 -3.19 32.27 21.58
C THR A 58 -3.39 32.39 20.06
N LEU A 59 -4.24 31.55 19.48
CA LEU A 59 -4.67 31.64 18.08
C LEU A 59 -6.05 32.29 18.02
N SER A 60 -6.22 33.29 17.15
CA SER A 60 -7.51 33.95 16.90
C SER A 60 -7.93 33.86 15.43
N VAL A 61 -9.24 33.84 15.19
CA VAL A 61 -9.79 33.94 13.83
C VAL A 61 -9.42 35.29 13.22
N ASN A 62 -9.06 35.30 11.92
CA ASN A 62 -8.52 36.45 11.18
C ASN A 62 -7.14 36.94 11.60
N GLN A 63 -6.42 36.22 12.46
CA GLN A 63 -5.04 36.54 12.79
C GLN A 63 -4.11 36.25 11.60
N ASP A 64 -3.17 37.16 11.36
CA ASP A 64 -2.07 36.95 10.42
C ASP A 64 -0.95 36.16 11.11
N VAL A 65 -0.59 35.02 10.54
CA VAL A 65 0.45 34.12 11.04
C VAL A 65 1.45 33.79 9.94
N VAL A 66 2.64 33.34 10.31
CA VAL A 66 3.66 32.86 9.38
C VAL A 66 3.73 31.35 9.49
N LEU A 67 3.51 30.67 8.37
CA LEU A 67 3.77 29.26 8.22
C LEU A 67 5.28 29.06 8.06
N VAL A 68 5.88 28.33 8.99
CA VAL A 68 7.30 27.93 8.96
C VAL A 68 7.42 26.42 9.01
N ASN A 69 8.49 25.87 8.44
CA ASN A 69 8.80 24.45 8.53
C ASN A 69 10.21 24.26 9.10
N HIS A 70 10.37 23.33 10.05
CA HIS A 70 11.65 23.06 10.67
C HIS A 70 12.69 22.46 9.70
N HIS A 71 12.24 21.61 8.76
CA HIS A 71 13.10 20.96 7.76
C HIS A 71 13.33 21.80 6.51
N ASP A 72 12.48 22.80 6.29
CA ASP A 72 12.59 23.73 5.17
C ASP A 72 12.52 25.18 5.66
N ALA A 73 13.69 25.70 6.03
CA ALA A 73 13.85 27.08 6.50
C ALA A 73 13.50 28.14 5.42
N SER A 74 13.38 27.74 4.14
CA SER A 74 12.98 28.65 3.05
C SER A 74 11.47 28.88 2.98
N LYS A 75 10.68 27.98 3.61
CA LYS A 75 9.22 28.04 3.62
C LYS A 75 8.76 29.00 4.71
N MET A 76 8.78 30.31 4.40
CA MET A 76 8.15 31.36 5.20
C MET A 76 7.02 32.00 4.41
N LYS A 77 5.77 31.62 4.71
CA LYS A 77 4.60 32.18 4.03
C LYS A 77 3.66 32.85 5.03
N ARG A 78 3.35 34.12 4.80
CA ARG A 78 2.29 34.82 5.55
C ARG A 78 0.94 34.25 5.12
N VAL A 79 0.17 33.79 6.09
CA VAL A 79 -1.14 33.18 5.90
C VAL A 79 -2.10 33.74 6.94
N LYS A 80 -3.38 33.77 6.59
CA LYS A 80 -4.43 34.28 7.47
C LYS A 80 -5.34 33.14 7.89
N ILE A 81 -5.62 33.05 9.19
CA ILE A 81 -6.54 32.04 9.72
C ILE A 81 -7.96 32.44 9.35
N SER A 82 -8.60 31.67 8.48
CA SER A 82 -9.97 31.97 8.03
C SER A 82 -11.00 31.46 9.01
N LYS A 83 -10.81 30.23 9.51
CA LYS A 83 -11.69 29.60 10.50
C LYS A 83 -10.87 28.77 11.48
N LEU A 84 -11.36 28.70 12.71
CA LEU A 84 -10.77 27.97 13.82
C LEU A 84 -11.86 27.10 14.46
N TYR A 85 -11.54 25.82 14.66
CA TYR A 85 -12.42 24.86 15.30
C TYR A 85 -11.72 24.23 16.50
N GLU A 86 -12.48 23.91 17.54
CA GLU A 86 -12.03 23.06 18.66
C GLU A 86 -12.85 21.76 18.66
N PHE A 87 -12.27 20.69 19.18
CA PHE A 87 -12.94 19.40 19.25
C PHE A 87 -13.72 19.28 20.55
N ASP A 88 -15.03 19.08 20.44
CA ASP A 88 -15.92 18.79 21.57
C ASP A 88 -16.61 17.43 21.34
N GLY A 89 -16.16 16.42 22.09
CA GLY A 89 -16.53 15.02 21.88
C GLY A 89 -16.15 14.54 20.48
N LEU A 90 -17.17 14.29 19.64
CA LEU A 90 -17.00 13.85 18.24
C LEU A 90 -17.20 14.98 17.24
N ASN A 91 -17.59 16.16 17.70
CA ASN A 91 -17.94 17.29 16.84
C ASN A 91 -16.82 18.36 16.84
N LYS A 92 -16.79 19.15 15.78
CA LYS A 92 -15.93 20.33 15.66
C LYS A 92 -16.79 21.57 15.89
N ILE A 93 -16.50 22.35 16.92
CA ILE A 93 -17.20 23.60 17.23
C ILE A 93 -16.37 24.80 16.76
N GLU A 94 -17.01 25.79 16.13
CA GLU A 94 -16.32 27.02 15.71
C GLU A 94 -16.01 27.88 16.94
N VAL A 95 -14.73 28.20 17.16
CA VAL A 95 -14.25 29.02 18.27
C VAL A 95 -13.56 30.29 17.75
N LYS A 96 -13.60 31.38 18.53
CA LYS A 96 -13.00 32.66 18.14
C LYS A 96 -11.53 32.76 18.51
N GLU A 97 -11.18 32.20 19.66
CA GLU A 97 -9.82 32.09 20.14
C GLU A 97 -9.58 30.68 20.69
N ALA A 98 -8.32 30.24 20.65
CA ALA A 98 -7.88 29.02 21.31
C ALA A 98 -6.52 29.27 21.96
N GLY A 99 -6.41 28.90 23.24
CA GLY A 99 -5.22 29.04 24.04
C GLY A 99 -4.33 27.79 24.01
N ILE A 100 -3.38 27.75 24.93
CA ILE A 100 -2.39 26.66 25.03
C ILE A 100 -3.03 25.35 25.41
N GLY A 101 -2.53 24.28 24.80
CA GLY A 101 -2.98 22.92 25.04
C GLY A 101 -4.26 22.56 24.28
N SER A 102 -4.98 23.53 23.73
CA SER A 102 -6.15 23.26 22.88
C SER A 102 -5.70 22.57 21.59
N ILE A 103 -6.45 21.52 21.22
CA ILE A 103 -6.34 20.85 19.93
C ILE A 103 -7.30 21.55 18.98
N VAL A 104 -6.74 22.22 17.98
CA VAL A 104 -7.48 23.07 17.06
C VAL A 104 -7.42 22.55 15.64
N ALA A 105 -8.51 22.72 14.90
CA ALA A 105 -8.56 22.53 13.45
C ALA A 105 -8.60 23.90 12.78
N ILE A 106 -7.60 24.17 11.93
CA ILE A 106 -7.36 25.46 11.30
C ILE A 106 -7.64 25.35 9.81
N ALA A 107 -8.47 26.24 9.31
CA ALA A 107 -8.95 26.22 7.94
C ALA A 107 -8.60 27.51 7.17
N GLY A 108 -8.52 27.39 5.84
CA GLY A 108 -8.24 28.51 4.93
C GLY A 108 -6.77 28.67 4.52
N ILE A 109 -5.92 27.66 4.79
CA ILE A 109 -4.51 27.64 4.40
C ILE A 109 -4.30 26.51 3.38
N THR A 110 -4.04 26.86 2.12
CA THR A 110 -3.93 25.88 1.02
C THR A 110 -2.67 25.03 1.10
N ASP A 111 -1.54 25.59 1.56
CA ASP A 111 -0.23 24.93 1.52
C ASP A 111 0.22 24.39 2.90
N ILE A 112 -0.75 24.04 3.75
CA ILE A 112 -0.47 23.47 5.07
C ILE A 112 -0.02 22.01 4.92
N HIS A 113 1.09 21.66 5.58
CA HIS A 113 1.69 20.32 5.59
C HIS A 113 1.91 19.85 7.03
N ILE A 114 1.97 18.53 7.25
CA ILE A 114 2.28 17.98 8.58
C ILE A 114 3.72 18.35 8.94
N GLY A 115 3.92 18.81 10.17
CA GLY A 115 5.19 19.34 10.64
C GLY A 115 5.43 20.82 10.34
N ASP A 116 4.51 21.47 9.62
CA ASP A 116 4.51 22.94 9.58
C ASP A 116 4.11 23.50 10.96
N THR A 117 4.75 24.59 11.36
CA THR A 117 4.39 25.36 12.56
C THR A 117 3.79 26.69 12.13
N LEU A 118 2.65 27.06 12.72
CA LEU A 118 2.06 28.38 12.60
C LEU A 118 2.60 29.27 13.71
N CYS A 119 3.34 30.30 13.33
CA CYS A 119 4.01 31.20 14.26
C CYS A 119 3.55 32.65 14.11
N SER A 120 3.73 33.46 15.16
CA SER A 120 3.57 34.92 15.05
C SER A 120 4.57 35.51 14.04
N PRO A 121 4.19 36.50 13.22
CA PRO A 121 5.11 37.21 12.31
C PRO A 121 6.31 37.87 13.01
N GLU A 122 6.18 38.18 14.30
CA GLU A 122 7.23 38.84 15.09
C GLU A 122 8.35 37.88 15.52
N LYS A 123 8.03 36.57 15.65
CA LYS A 123 9.00 35.54 16.06
C LYS A 123 8.71 34.20 15.36
N PRO A 124 9.17 34.03 14.11
CA PRO A 124 8.93 32.83 13.31
C PRO A 124 9.88 31.68 13.73
N GLU A 125 9.65 31.10 14.90
CA GLU A 125 10.41 29.94 15.39
C GLU A 125 9.66 28.64 15.10
N ALA A 126 10.25 27.77 14.27
CA ALA A 126 9.66 26.46 13.96
C ALA A 126 9.89 25.47 15.11
N ILE A 127 8.84 24.71 15.46
CA ILE A 127 8.96 23.64 16.45
C ILE A 127 9.67 22.45 15.80
N PRO A 128 10.67 21.83 16.48
CA PRO A 128 11.29 20.62 15.97
C PRO A 128 10.26 19.51 15.76
N PHE A 129 10.22 18.98 14.53
CA PHE A 129 9.30 17.91 14.15
C PHE A 129 10.08 16.76 13.54
N GLN A 130 9.65 15.51 13.78
CA GLN A 130 10.29 14.35 13.17
C GLN A 130 9.91 14.26 11.69
N LYS A 131 10.90 14.22 10.78
CA LYS A 131 10.63 14.12 9.34
C LYS A 131 9.83 12.85 9.04
N ILE A 132 8.74 12.98 8.30
CA ILE A 132 7.93 11.85 7.84
C ILE A 132 8.80 11.00 6.90
N SER A 133 8.69 9.67 7.03
CA SER A 133 9.42 8.72 6.20
C SER A 133 9.10 8.94 4.72
N GLU A 134 10.14 9.03 3.90
CA GLU A 134 10.01 9.09 2.45
C GLU A 134 9.45 7.76 1.92
N PRO A 135 8.73 7.78 0.78
CA PRO A 135 8.26 6.55 0.14
C PRO A 135 9.46 5.69 -0.27
N THR A 136 9.32 4.38 -0.10
CA THR A 136 10.36 3.37 -0.41
C THR A 136 9.98 2.51 -1.61
N ILE A 137 8.68 2.41 -1.90
CA ILE A 137 8.11 1.57 -2.95
C ILE A 137 7.30 2.44 -3.90
N SER A 138 7.38 2.13 -5.19
CA SER A 138 6.62 2.76 -6.27
C SER A 138 5.94 1.72 -7.15
N MET A 139 4.78 2.06 -7.70
CA MET A 139 4.05 1.26 -8.68
C MET A 139 3.34 2.17 -9.68
N ASN A 140 3.12 1.68 -10.89
CA ASN A 140 2.41 2.43 -11.91
C ASN A 140 0.91 2.11 -11.85
N PHE A 141 0.10 3.14 -11.72
CA PHE A 141 -1.36 3.10 -11.85
C PHE A 141 -1.72 3.52 -13.26
N MET A 142 -2.40 2.65 -13.99
CA MET A 142 -2.74 2.85 -15.39
C MET A 142 -4.24 2.75 -15.61
N VAL A 143 -4.73 3.45 -16.61
CA VAL A 143 -6.10 3.23 -17.11
C VAL A 143 -6.26 1.80 -17.60
N ASN A 144 -7.42 1.19 -17.34
CA ASN A 144 -7.70 -0.16 -17.84
C ASN A 144 -7.88 -0.13 -19.36
N ASP A 145 -6.97 -0.79 -20.09
CA ASP A 145 -7.00 -0.95 -21.54
C ASP A 145 -7.46 -2.37 -21.96
N SER A 146 -8.03 -3.15 -21.03
CA SER A 146 -8.49 -4.51 -21.31
C SER A 146 -9.75 -4.54 -22.17
N PRO A 147 -10.04 -5.66 -22.85
CA PRO A 147 -11.32 -5.87 -23.54
C PRO A 147 -12.56 -5.79 -22.62
N PHE A 148 -12.35 -5.87 -21.30
CA PHE A 148 -13.40 -5.76 -20.28
C PHE A 148 -13.47 -4.36 -19.64
N ALA A 149 -12.72 -3.40 -20.18
CA ALA A 149 -12.73 -2.03 -19.70
C ALA A 149 -14.15 -1.43 -19.67
N GLY A 150 -14.57 -0.93 -18.50
CA GLY A 150 -15.84 -0.26 -18.29
C GLY A 150 -17.07 -1.17 -18.20
N GLN A 151 -16.89 -2.48 -18.00
CA GLN A 151 -18.01 -3.39 -17.75
C GLN A 151 -18.47 -3.38 -16.28
N GLU A 152 -17.56 -3.09 -15.34
CA GLU A 152 -17.81 -3.24 -13.90
C GLU A 152 -17.57 -1.95 -13.11
N GLY A 153 -16.63 -1.10 -13.56
CA GLY A 153 -16.31 0.19 -12.96
C GLY A 153 -17.19 1.35 -13.43
N LYS A 154 -17.36 2.35 -12.56
CA LYS A 154 -17.97 3.64 -12.90
C LYS A 154 -16.92 4.65 -13.38
N TYR A 155 -15.73 4.60 -12.79
CA TYR A 155 -14.65 5.54 -13.05
C TYR A 155 -13.48 4.83 -13.73
N VAL A 156 -13.37 5.03 -15.04
CA VAL A 156 -12.37 4.34 -15.91
C VAL A 156 -11.38 5.29 -16.58
N THR A 157 -11.68 6.58 -16.66
CA THR A 157 -10.88 7.54 -17.44
C THR A 157 -9.66 8.03 -16.66
N SER A 158 -8.56 8.33 -17.36
CA SER A 158 -7.35 8.95 -16.78
C SER A 158 -7.65 10.18 -15.91
N ARG A 159 -8.60 11.04 -16.34
CA ARG A 159 -9.01 12.23 -15.56
C ARG A 159 -9.49 11.89 -14.15
N HIS A 160 -10.45 10.96 -14.03
CA HIS A 160 -10.98 10.54 -12.73
C HIS A 160 -9.90 9.86 -11.88
N LEU A 161 -9.03 9.06 -12.50
CA LEU A 161 -7.91 8.42 -11.79
C LEU A 161 -6.95 9.47 -11.21
N ARG A 162 -6.54 10.44 -12.03
CA ARG A 162 -5.66 11.54 -11.61
C ARG A 162 -6.29 12.37 -10.50
N GLU A 163 -7.55 12.77 -10.66
CA GLU A 163 -8.27 13.54 -9.66
C GLU A 163 -8.34 12.81 -8.32
N ARG A 164 -8.60 11.50 -8.34
CA ARG A 164 -8.63 10.66 -7.14
C ARG A 164 -7.28 10.55 -6.46
N LEU A 165 -6.21 10.36 -7.23
CA LEU A 165 -4.83 10.27 -6.71
C LEU A 165 -4.36 11.62 -6.13
N MET A 166 -4.65 12.72 -6.82
CA MET A 166 -4.35 14.08 -6.35
C MET A 166 -5.14 14.45 -5.10
N ARG A 167 -6.38 13.96 -4.97
CA ARG A 167 -7.16 14.10 -3.74
C ARG A 167 -6.52 13.38 -2.57
N GLU A 168 -5.96 12.18 -2.78
CA GLU A 168 -5.29 11.42 -1.73
C GLU A 168 -4.05 12.15 -1.19
N LEU A 169 -3.30 12.86 -2.05
CA LEU A 169 -2.15 13.67 -1.63
C LEU A 169 -2.49 14.78 -0.62
N ASN A 170 -3.76 15.16 -0.49
CA ASN A 170 -4.19 16.14 0.52
C ASN A 170 -4.28 15.53 1.92
N THR A 171 -4.46 14.22 2.03
CA THR A 171 -4.68 13.51 3.30
C THR A 171 -3.47 12.66 3.66
N ASP A 172 -2.88 11.96 2.69
CA ASP A 172 -1.70 11.12 2.89
C ASP A 172 -0.41 11.87 2.54
N VAL A 173 0.40 12.14 3.57
CA VAL A 173 1.65 12.89 3.44
C VAL A 173 2.83 12.02 3.02
N SER A 174 2.70 10.69 3.10
CA SER A 174 3.72 9.74 2.67
C SER A 174 3.59 9.34 1.20
N LEU A 175 2.42 9.57 0.60
CA LEU A 175 2.16 9.30 -0.81
C LEU A 175 2.81 10.35 -1.71
N ARG A 176 3.38 9.91 -2.84
CA ARG A 176 3.82 10.78 -3.93
C ARG A 176 3.22 10.26 -5.23
N VAL A 177 2.73 11.17 -6.07
CA VAL A 177 2.15 10.83 -7.37
C VAL A 177 2.87 11.68 -8.41
N GLU A 178 3.45 11.00 -9.40
CA GLU A 178 4.17 11.61 -10.51
C GLU A 178 3.44 11.26 -11.81
N ASP A 179 3.23 12.27 -12.66
CA ASP A 179 2.78 12.04 -14.03
C ASP A 179 3.94 11.41 -14.83
N THR A 180 3.66 10.35 -15.61
CA THR A 180 4.68 9.71 -16.47
C THR A 180 4.64 10.28 -17.89
N ASP A 181 5.52 9.81 -18.78
CA ASP A 181 5.52 10.17 -20.20
C ASP A 181 4.21 9.81 -20.92
N SER A 182 3.44 8.87 -20.36
CA SER A 182 2.12 8.50 -20.84
C SER A 182 1.03 9.18 -20.04
N THR A 183 0.06 9.78 -20.73
CA THR A 183 -1.10 10.46 -20.13
C THR A 183 -2.03 9.52 -19.36
N ASP A 184 -1.89 8.21 -19.56
CA ASP A 184 -2.73 7.18 -18.96
C ASP A 184 -2.02 6.39 -17.87
N CYS A 185 -0.83 6.83 -17.44
CA CYS A 185 0.00 6.16 -16.45
C CYS A 185 0.54 7.15 -15.42
N PHE A 186 0.33 6.83 -14.15
CA PHE A 186 0.76 7.61 -13.00
C PHE A 186 1.66 6.76 -12.11
N LYS A 187 2.86 7.27 -11.79
CA LYS A 187 3.76 6.58 -10.87
C LYS A 187 3.39 6.99 -9.45
N VAL A 188 2.89 6.04 -8.67
CA VAL A 188 2.45 6.25 -7.29
C VAL A 188 3.46 5.61 -6.37
N SER A 189 4.00 6.39 -5.45
CA SER A 189 5.01 5.97 -4.49
C SER A 189 4.48 6.09 -3.07
N GLY A 190 4.68 5.04 -2.26
CA GLY A 190 4.21 4.96 -0.89
C GLY A 190 5.27 4.40 0.06
N ARG A 191 4.96 4.47 1.36
CA ARG A 191 5.84 3.99 2.45
C ARG A 191 6.09 2.49 2.44
N GLY A 192 5.21 1.71 1.79
CA GLY A 192 5.33 0.26 1.71
C GLY A 192 4.19 -0.34 0.89
N GLU A 193 4.28 -1.66 0.68
CA GLU A 193 3.33 -2.41 -0.14
C GLU A 193 1.90 -2.35 0.44
N LEU A 194 1.77 -2.51 1.75
CA LEU A 194 0.49 -2.46 2.46
C LEU A 194 -0.19 -1.08 2.35
N HIS A 195 0.57 0.01 2.36
CA HIS A 195 -0.01 1.34 2.18
C HIS A 195 -0.65 1.45 0.78
N LEU A 196 0.06 1.00 -0.26
CA LEU A 196 -0.46 1.04 -1.62
C LEU A 196 -1.62 0.07 -1.84
N SER A 197 -1.62 -1.11 -1.21
CA SER A 197 -2.73 -2.06 -1.29
C SER A 197 -4.02 -1.51 -0.66
N VAL A 198 -3.92 -0.79 0.46
CA VAL A 198 -5.06 -0.11 1.09
C VAL A 198 -5.63 0.97 0.17
N LEU A 199 -4.79 1.78 -0.46
CA LEU A 199 -5.23 2.77 -1.45
C LEU A 199 -5.98 2.12 -2.61
N ILE A 200 -5.43 1.03 -3.16
CA ILE A 200 -6.06 0.28 -4.25
C ILE A 200 -7.42 -0.28 -3.83
N GLU A 201 -7.50 -0.89 -2.65
CA GLU A 201 -8.74 -1.49 -2.13
C GLU A 201 -9.82 -0.43 -1.84
N ASN A 202 -9.43 0.74 -1.33
CA ASN A 202 -10.36 1.86 -1.14
C ASN A 202 -10.90 2.35 -2.49
N MET A 203 -10.03 2.57 -3.48
CA MET A 203 -10.42 2.98 -4.83
C MET A 203 -11.33 1.94 -5.50
N ARG A 204 -11.04 0.66 -5.31
CA ARG A 204 -11.87 -0.45 -5.77
C ARG A 204 -13.28 -0.38 -5.18
N ARG A 205 -13.41 -0.16 -3.87
CA ARG A 205 -14.70 -0.01 -3.17
C ARG A 205 -15.47 1.25 -3.59
N GLU A 206 -14.75 2.32 -3.95
CA GLU A 206 -15.32 3.56 -4.48
C GLU A 206 -15.88 3.40 -5.92
N GLY A 207 -15.57 2.30 -6.61
CA GLY A 207 -16.09 2.03 -7.96
C GLY A 207 -15.11 2.34 -9.10
N TYR A 208 -13.81 2.53 -8.80
CA TYR A 208 -12.77 2.75 -9.79
C TYR A 208 -12.36 1.44 -10.45
N GLU A 209 -11.95 1.55 -11.72
CA GLU A 209 -11.41 0.46 -12.50
C GLU A 209 -10.13 0.90 -13.19
N PHE A 210 -9.03 0.21 -12.90
CA PHE A 210 -7.68 0.58 -13.31
C PHE A 210 -6.77 -0.64 -13.25
N ALA A 211 -5.58 -0.53 -13.84
CA ALA A 211 -4.54 -1.55 -13.78
C ALA A 211 -3.34 -1.06 -12.98
N VAL A 212 -2.67 -1.97 -12.27
CA VAL A 212 -1.44 -1.67 -11.54
C VAL A 212 -0.28 -2.56 -11.98
N SER A 213 0.92 -1.99 -12.01
CA SER A 213 2.15 -2.76 -12.25
C SER A 213 2.68 -3.38 -10.97
N LYS A 214 3.68 -4.25 -11.14
CA LYS A 214 4.52 -4.73 -10.03
C LYS A 214 5.12 -3.55 -9.26
N ALA A 215 5.20 -3.70 -7.94
CA ALA A 215 5.87 -2.78 -7.05
C ALA A 215 7.39 -2.85 -7.25
N GLU A 216 8.03 -1.68 -7.33
CA GLU A 216 9.47 -1.53 -7.48
C GLU A 216 10.01 -0.61 -6.39
N VAL A 217 11.19 -0.94 -5.87
CA VAL A 217 11.87 -0.07 -4.89
C VAL A 217 12.41 1.19 -5.56
N ILE A 218 12.41 2.28 -4.81
CA ILE A 218 13.00 3.54 -5.24
C ILE A 218 14.50 3.48 -4.97
N TYR A 219 15.29 3.44 -6.05
CA TYR A 219 16.74 3.54 -5.94
C TYR A 219 17.19 4.98 -5.78
N LYS A 220 18.25 5.19 -5.00
CA LYS A 220 18.95 6.48 -4.88
C LYS A 220 20.37 6.34 -5.40
N GLU A 221 20.98 7.44 -5.78
CA GLU A 221 22.40 7.51 -6.11
C GLU A 221 23.13 8.26 -5.00
N ASP A 222 24.27 7.73 -4.58
CA ASP A 222 25.18 8.42 -3.64
C ASP A 222 25.96 9.54 -4.36
N GLU A 223 26.64 10.42 -3.61
CA GLU A 223 27.50 11.49 -4.17
C GLU A 223 28.59 10.98 -5.13
N ARG A 224 28.92 9.68 -5.04
CA ARG A 224 29.89 8.98 -5.89
C ARG A 224 29.26 8.25 -7.09
N GLY A 225 27.95 8.37 -7.29
CA GLY A 225 27.21 7.71 -8.37
C GLY A 225 26.93 6.22 -8.14
N HIS A 226 27.10 5.72 -6.91
CA HIS A 226 26.76 4.33 -6.59
C HIS A 226 25.26 4.17 -6.34
N LYS A 227 24.68 3.09 -6.88
CA LYS A 227 23.26 2.76 -6.69
C LYS A 227 23.02 2.24 -5.26
N LEU A 228 22.16 2.96 -4.54
CA LEU A 228 21.69 2.64 -3.21
C LEU A 228 20.26 2.07 -3.29
N GLU A 229 19.98 1.07 -2.47
CA GLU A 229 18.64 0.51 -2.29
C GLU A 229 18.17 0.66 -0.83
N PRO A 230 16.86 0.80 -0.59
CA PRO A 230 16.32 0.92 0.76
C PRO A 230 16.43 -0.43 1.50
N MET A 231 16.88 -0.36 2.75
CA MET A 231 16.97 -1.48 3.69
C MET A 231 15.92 -1.34 4.79
N GLU A 232 15.38 -2.49 5.19
CA GLU A 232 14.45 -2.63 6.30
C GLU A 232 15.00 -3.63 7.32
N ILE A 233 14.69 -3.37 8.59
CA ILE A 233 14.86 -4.33 9.66
C ILE A 233 13.55 -5.12 9.77
N ALA A 234 13.63 -6.44 9.61
CA ALA A 234 12.52 -7.36 9.79
C ALA A 234 12.65 -8.06 11.15
N TYR A 235 11.68 -7.80 12.03
CA TYR A 235 11.48 -8.50 13.30
C TYR A 235 10.48 -9.63 13.08
N ILE A 236 10.93 -10.86 13.30
CA ILE A 236 10.15 -12.06 13.02
C ILE A 236 10.07 -12.90 14.27
N ASP A 237 8.85 -13.13 14.75
CA ASP A 237 8.58 -14.06 15.83
C ASP A 237 7.93 -15.31 15.25
N VAL A 238 8.61 -16.45 15.35
CA VAL A 238 8.12 -17.74 14.85
C VAL A 238 8.43 -18.87 15.82
N PRO A 239 7.60 -19.92 15.88
CA PRO A 239 7.97 -21.15 16.57
C PRO A 239 9.30 -21.71 16.07
N GLU A 240 10.08 -22.31 16.98
CA GLU A 240 11.42 -22.83 16.68
C GLU A 240 11.44 -23.79 15.47
N GLU A 241 10.37 -24.59 15.31
CA GLU A 241 10.19 -25.53 14.20
C GLU A 241 10.26 -24.88 12.80
N PHE A 242 9.81 -23.63 12.67
CA PHE A 242 9.77 -22.91 11.39
C PHE A 242 10.96 -21.97 11.18
N SER A 243 11.72 -21.67 12.24
CA SER A 243 12.83 -20.71 12.24
C SER A 243 13.84 -20.98 11.11
N GLY A 244 14.31 -22.23 10.97
CA GLY A 244 15.28 -22.61 9.94
C GLY A 244 14.77 -22.41 8.51
N THR A 245 13.48 -22.67 8.26
CA THR A 245 12.86 -22.43 6.94
C THR A 245 12.82 -20.94 6.62
N ILE A 246 12.45 -20.10 7.60
CA ILE A 246 12.37 -18.65 7.41
C ILE A 246 13.76 -18.05 7.19
N ILE A 247 14.77 -18.50 7.94
CA ILE A 247 16.16 -18.05 7.77
C ILE A 247 16.64 -18.34 6.35
N GLN A 248 16.40 -19.54 5.83
CA GLN A 248 16.77 -19.89 4.45
C GLN A 248 16.09 -18.97 3.44
N ARG A 249 14.76 -18.77 3.56
CA ARG A 249 13.98 -17.97 2.60
C ARG A 249 14.39 -16.50 2.58
N LEU A 250 14.69 -15.91 3.73
CA LEU A 250 15.17 -14.53 3.81
C LEU A 250 16.61 -14.41 3.30
N SER A 251 17.45 -15.41 3.55
CA SER A 251 18.82 -15.44 3.03
C SER A 251 18.86 -15.52 1.50
N GLU A 252 17.96 -16.33 0.88
CA GLU A 252 17.76 -16.35 -0.58
C GLU A 252 17.36 -14.98 -1.14
N ARG A 253 16.68 -14.17 -0.33
CA ARG A 253 16.25 -12.80 -0.62
C ARG A 253 17.26 -11.73 -0.18
N LYS A 254 18.54 -12.12 0.03
CA LYS A 254 19.65 -11.22 0.45
C LYS A 254 19.46 -10.58 1.83
N GLY A 255 18.64 -11.19 2.69
CA GLY A 255 18.55 -10.82 4.10
C GLY A 255 19.76 -11.31 4.89
N GLU A 256 20.28 -10.45 5.76
CA GLU A 256 21.37 -10.76 6.69
C GLU A 256 20.80 -10.85 8.11
N LEU A 257 21.01 -12.00 8.76
CA LEU A 257 20.62 -12.20 10.15
C LEU A 257 21.53 -11.35 11.06
N GLN A 258 20.94 -10.40 11.78
CA GLN A 258 21.63 -9.56 12.75
C GLN A 258 21.61 -10.18 14.14
N GLY A 259 20.48 -10.78 14.52
CA GLY A 259 20.28 -11.33 15.85
C GLY A 259 19.24 -12.43 15.88
N MET A 260 19.43 -13.37 16.80
CA MET A 260 18.48 -14.42 17.12
C MET A 260 18.37 -14.52 18.64
N SER A 261 17.16 -14.39 19.16
CA SER A 261 16.89 -14.45 20.60
C SER A 261 15.71 -15.39 20.86
N PRO A 262 15.86 -16.42 21.69
CA PRO A 262 14.72 -17.23 22.10
C PRO A 262 13.82 -16.41 23.04
N ALA A 263 12.51 -16.44 22.80
CA ALA A 263 11.52 -15.85 23.68
C ALA A 263 11.05 -16.87 24.72
N SER A 264 10.54 -16.36 25.85
CA SER A 264 10.11 -17.21 26.99
C SER A 264 8.85 -18.04 26.72
N ASP A 265 8.14 -17.76 25.63
CA ASP A 265 6.91 -18.46 25.21
C ASP A 265 7.17 -19.64 24.24
N GLY A 266 8.44 -19.95 23.96
CA GLY A 266 8.84 -20.99 23.00
C GLY A 266 8.89 -20.51 21.54
N SER A 267 8.64 -19.22 21.29
CA SER A 267 8.95 -18.60 20.00
C SER A 267 10.41 -18.16 19.94
N THR A 268 10.92 -17.98 18.72
CA THR A 268 12.25 -17.39 18.48
C THR A 268 12.06 -16.08 17.74
N ARG A 269 12.65 -15.02 18.29
CA ARG A 269 12.74 -13.71 17.63
C ARG A 269 13.98 -13.68 16.74
N LEU A 270 13.76 -13.43 15.46
CA LEU A 270 14.80 -13.23 14.45
C LEU A 270 14.80 -11.76 14.03
N GLU A 271 15.99 -11.18 13.96
CA GLU A 271 16.21 -9.83 13.45
C GLU A 271 17.04 -9.90 12.17
N PHE A 272 16.45 -9.44 11.06
CA PHE A 272 17.09 -9.44 9.75
C PHE A 272 17.24 -8.02 9.22
N SER A 273 18.39 -7.71 8.62
CA SER A 273 18.55 -6.56 7.73
C SER A 273 18.38 -7.05 6.28
N ILE A 274 17.32 -6.59 5.61
CA ILE A 274 16.93 -7.06 4.27
C ILE A 274 16.58 -5.87 3.37
N PRO A 275 16.97 -5.88 2.08
CA PRO A 275 16.49 -4.86 1.15
C PRO A 275 14.96 -4.91 1.05
N SER A 276 14.29 -3.75 0.99
CA SER A 276 12.82 -3.69 0.83
C SER A 276 12.35 -4.50 -0.38
N ARG A 277 13.16 -4.57 -1.44
CA ARG A 277 12.91 -5.36 -2.64
C ARG A 277 12.80 -6.86 -2.36
N GLY A 278 13.56 -7.37 -1.39
CA GLY A 278 13.49 -8.76 -0.95
C GLY A 278 12.22 -9.05 -0.15
N LEU A 279 11.65 -8.04 0.53
CA LEU A 279 10.41 -8.18 1.31
C LEU A 279 9.15 -8.14 0.45
N ILE A 280 9.20 -7.59 -0.77
CA ILE A 280 8.05 -7.58 -1.70
C ILE A 280 7.56 -9.01 -1.92
N GLY A 281 6.29 -9.24 -1.61
CA GLY A 281 5.65 -10.55 -1.66
C GLY A 281 6.22 -11.65 -0.78
N PHE A 282 6.99 -11.29 0.25
CA PHE A 282 7.39 -12.25 1.27
C PHE A 282 6.28 -12.53 2.29
N ARG A 283 5.37 -11.58 2.55
CA ARG A 283 4.29 -11.74 3.54
C ARG A 283 3.40 -12.94 3.24
N GLY A 284 2.94 -13.12 2.00
CA GLY A 284 2.12 -14.26 1.61
C GLY A 284 2.84 -15.62 1.78
N GLU A 285 4.11 -15.68 1.39
CA GLU A 285 4.96 -16.87 1.55
C GLU A 285 5.25 -17.16 3.02
N PHE A 286 5.47 -16.13 3.83
CA PHE A 286 5.71 -16.21 5.27
C PHE A 286 4.50 -16.78 6.00
N MET A 287 3.29 -16.27 5.73
CA MET A 287 2.06 -16.78 6.34
C MET A 287 1.82 -18.26 5.99
N THR A 288 2.11 -18.64 4.74
CA THR A 288 1.97 -20.04 4.30
C THR A 288 3.02 -20.94 4.97
N SER A 289 4.27 -20.49 5.04
CA SER A 289 5.39 -21.27 5.59
C SER A 289 5.29 -21.46 7.11
N THR A 290 4.73 -20.49 7.81
CA THR A 290 4.50 -20.53 9.27
C THR A 290 3.14 -21.08 9.65
N LYS A 291 2.30 -21.49 8.67
CA LYS A 291 0.90 -21.87 8.88
C LYS A 291 0.10 -20.80 9.64
N GLY A 292 0.48 -19.53 9.49
CA GLY A 292 -0.17 -18.36 10.09
C GLY A 292 0.15 -18.11 11.56
N THR A 293 1.09 -18.83 12.18
CA THR A 293 1.49 -18.58 13.59
C THR A 293 2.61 -17.56 13.74
N GLY A 294 3.27 -17.20 12.65
CA GLY A 294 4.37 -16.24 12.65
C GLY A 294 3.91 -14.79 12.67
N ILE A 295 4.69 -13.92 13.31
CA ILE A 295 4.52 -12.47 13.29
C ILE A 295 5.71 -11.87 12.54
N LEU A 296 5.42 -10.99 11.57
CA LEU A 296 6.43 -10.25 10.80
C LEU A 296 6.15 -8.76 10.87
N ASN A 297 7.07 -8.04 11.51
CA ASN A 297 7.11 -6.59 11.56
C ASN A 297 8.31 -6.09 10.78
N THR A 298 8.15 -5.00 10.03
CA THR A 298 9.26 -4.39 9.31
C THR A 298 9.34 -2.91 9.63
N ALA A 299 10.57 -2.40 9.71
CA ALA A 299 10.85 -1.00 9.94
C ALA A 299 11.92 -0.54 8.95
N PHE A 300 11.68 0.60 8.30
CA PHE A 300 12.71 1.23 7.47
C PHE A 300 13.91 1.64 8.34
N ASP A 301 15.11 1.30 7.88
CA ASP A 301 16.36 1.62 8.56
C ASP A 301 17.13 2.71 7.79
N SER A 302 17.68 2.35 6.62
CA SER A 302 18.58 3.22 5.88
C SER A 302 18.69 2.83 4.41
N TYR A 303 19.35 3.67 3.60
CA TYR A 303 19.76 3.30 2.25
C TYR A 303 21.16 2.67 2.30
N SER A 304 21.32 1.51 1.68
CA SER A 304 22.60 0.79 1.61
C SER A 304 23.01 0.48 0.17
N PRO A 305 24.28 0.17 -0.09
CA PRO A 305 24.74 -0.25 -1.41
C PRO A 305 23.94 -1.44 -1.94
N TYR A 306 23.67 -1.43 -3.25
CA TYR A 306 22.94 -2.50 -3.93
C TYR A 306 23.55 -3.89 -3.67
N LYS A 307 22.76 -4.80 -3.07
CA LYS A 307 23.16 -6.16 -2.68
C LYS A 307 23.07 -7.19 -3.82
N GLY A 308 22.87 -6.73 -5.06
CA GLY A 308 22.83 -7.55 -6.27
C GLY A 308 21.43 -7.99 -6.70
N ASP A 309 21.38 -8.69 -7.84
CA ASP A 309 20.12 -9.10 -8.45
C ASP A 309 19.42 -10.21 -7.64
N LEU A 310 18.10 -10.09 -7.53
CA LEU A 310 17.23 -11.12 -6.96
C LEU A 310 16.64 -11.92 -8.12
N GLN A 311 16.65 -13.26 -8.02
CA GLN A 311 15.89 -14.08 -8.94
C GLN A 311 14.41 -13.92 -8.60
N TYR A 312 13.68 -13.26 -9.48
CA TYR A 312 12.24 -13.24 -9.43
C TYR A 312 11.67 -14.62 -9.77
N ARG A 313 10.45 -14.87 -9.30
CA ARG A 313 9.60 -16.06 -9.44
C ARG A 313 10.13 -17.20 -10.34
N LYS A 314 10.21 -18.42 -9.78
CA LYS A 314 10.64 -19.65 -10.48
C LYS A 314 9.58 -20.28 -11.42
N GLN A 315 8.38 -19.71 -11.49
CA GLN A 315 7.20 -20.31 -12.13
C GLN A 315 6.65 -19.36 -13.20
N GLY A 316 6.28 -19.88 -14.36
CA GLY A 316 5.63 -19.12 -15.42
C GLY A 316 4.12 -19.00 -15.21
N SER A 317 3.48 -18.23 -16.07
CA SER A 317 2.03 -17.95 -16.04
C SER A 317 1.30 -18.77 -17.11
N LEU A 318 0.10 -19.26 -16.77
CA LEU A 318 -0.82 -19.86 -17.73
C LEU A 318 -1.68 -18.74 -18.33
N ILE A 319 -1.61 -18.54 -19.65
CA ILE A 319 -2.24 -17.40 -20.32
C ILE A 319 -3.36 -17.89 -21.25
N ALA A 320 -4.51 -17.24 -21.20
CA ALA A 320 -5.61 -17.47 -22.11
C ALA A 320 -5.23 -17.04 -23.52
N PHE A 321 -5.41 -17.95 -24.47
CA PHE A 321 -5.12 -17.70 -25.89
C PHE A 321 -6.23 -16.87 -26.56
N GLU A 322 -7.50 -17.11 -26.22
CA GLU A 322 -8.67 -16.58 -26.90
C GLU A 322 -9.67 -15.98 -25.90
N ALA A 323 -10.50 -15.06 -26.37
CA ALA A 323 -11.61 -14.51 -25.59
C ALA A 323 -12.85 -15.40 -25.68
N GLY A 324 -13.51 -15.63 -24.54
CA GLY A 324 -14.68 -16.48 -24.47
C GLY A 324 -15.05 -16.83 -23.03
N GLU A 325 -15.87 -17.85 -22.85
CA GLU A 325 -16.27 -18.38 -21.55
C GLU A 325 -15.48 -19.65 -21.25
N SER A 326 -14.98 -19.80 -20.03
CA SER A 326 -14.19 -20.96 -19.62
C SER A 326 -15.06 -22.22 -19.56
N VAL A 327 -14.65 -23.26 -20.30
CA VAL A 327 -15.38 -24.53 -20.35
C VAL A 327 -14.64 -25.59 -19.54
N THR A 328 -15.37 -26.48 -18.86
CA THR A 328 -14.80 -27.55 -18.04
C THR A 328 -13.76 -28.40 -18.77
N TYR A 329 -13.97 -28.68 -20.06
CA TYR A 329 -13.04 -29.44 -20.90
C TYR A 329 -11.69 -28.72 -21.11
N GLY A 330 -11.74 -27.41 -21.38
CA GLY A 330 -10.55 -26.57 -21.53
C GLY A 330 -9.79 -26.43 -20.22
N LEU A 331 -10.51 -26.22 -19.11
CA LEU A 331 -9.93 -26.13 -17.77
C LEU A 331 -9.31 -27.45 -17.31
N PHE A 332 -9.92 -28.59 -17.63
CA PHE A 332 -9.37 -29.91 -17.30
C PHE A 332 -8.02 -30.15 -18.00
N SER A 333 -7.85 -29.67 -19.23
CA SER A 333 -6.55 -29.75 -19.91
C SER A 333 -5.52 -28.77 -19.33
N ALA A 334 -6.00 -27.65 -18.77
CA ALA A 334 -5.15 -26.60 -18.22
C ALA A 334 -4.65 -26.93 -16.80
N GLN A 335 -5.45 -27.61 -15.97
CA GLN A 335 -5.04 -28.00 -14.60
C GLN A 335 -3.87 -29.00 -14.59
N ASP A 336 -3.69 -29.81 -15.64
CA ASP A 336 -2.52 -30.70 -15.78
C ASP A 336 -1.21 -29.92 -15.97
N ARG A 337 -1.30 -28.65 -16.39
CA ARG A 337 -0.14 -27.76 -16.61
C ARG A 337 0.18 -26.90 -15.38
N GLY A 338 -0.71 -26.84 -14.40
CA GLY A 338 -0.51 -26.08 -13.18
C GLY A 338 -1.80 -25.71 -12.44
N THR A 339 -1.68 -24.79 -11.48
CA THR A 339 -2.81 -24.38 -10.62
C THR A 339 -3.63 -23.28 -11.29
N LEU A 340 -4.94 -23.48 -11.40
CA LEU A 340 -5.86 -22.51 -12.02
C LEU A 340 -6.34 -21.45 -11.03
N PHE A 341 -6.60 -20.25 -11.53
CA PHE A 341 -7.19 -19.13 -10.78
C PHE A 341 -8.67 -18.91 -11.09
N ILE A 342 -9.14 -19.44 -12.21
CA ILE A 342 -10.51 -19.29 -12.69
C ILE A 342 -11.27 -20.61 -12.62
N GLY A 343 -12.57 -20.52 -12.35
CA GLY A 343 -13.52 -21.63 -12.44
C GLY A 343 -14.17 -21.75 -13.82
N PRO A 344 -15.08 -22.74 -14.00
CA PRO A 344 -15.91 -22.87 -15.20
C PRO A 344 -16.99 -21.78 -15.26
N GLY A 345 -17.32 -21.29 -16.47
CA GLY A 345 -18.32 -20.25 -16.70
C GLY A 345 -17.80 -18.81 -16.52
N GLU A 346 -16.49 -18.64 -16.34
CA GLU A 346 -15.86 -17.33 -16.21
C GLU A 346 -15.47 -16.77 -17.57
N LYS A 347 -15.69 -15.47 -17.77
CA LYS A 347 -15.29 -14.78 -18.99
C LYS A 347 -13.79 -14.52 -18.97
N VAL A 348 -13.11 -14.91 -20.05
CA VAL A 348 -11.67 -14.70 -20.26
C VAL A 348 -11.43 -13.92 -21.55
N TYR A 349 -10.26 -13.29 -21.65
CA TYR A 349 -9.78 -12.64 -22.87
C TYR A 349 -8.34 -13.03 -23.17
N SER A 350 -7.93 -12.83 -24.43
CA SER A 350 -6.56 -13.15 -24.87
C SER A 350 -5.53 -12.34 -24.09
N GLY A 351 -4.53 -13.00 -23.50
CA GLY A 351 -3.50 -12.37 -22.67
C GLY A 351 -3.84 -12.26 -21.18
N MET A 352 -5.05 -12.68 -20.77
CA MET A 352 -5.42 -12.84 -19.36
C MET A 352 -4.69 -14.05 -18.76
N VAL A 353 -4.14 -13.91 -17.56
CA VAL A 353 -3.52 -15.00 -16.81
C VAL A 353 -4.59 -15.76 -16.05
N ILE A 354 -4.70 -17.05 -16.35
CA ILE A 354 -5.73 -17.97 -15.86
C ILE A 354 -5.20 -18.95 -14.82
N GLY A 355 -3.90 -18.93 -14.53
CA GLY A 355 -3.27 -19.81 -13.57
C GLY A 355 -1.75 -19.68 -13.51
N GLN A 356 -1.15 -20.54 -12.70
CA GLN A 356 0.28 -20.64 -12.45
C GLN A 356 0.82 -21.94 -13.04
N SER A 357 1.85 -21.84 -13.87
CA SER A 357 2.52 -23.00 -14.49
C SER A 357 3.39 -23.73 -13.47
N GLY A 358 3.44 -25.07 -13.57
CA GLY A 358 4.40 -25.88 -12.81
C GLY A 358 5.86 -25.73 -13.30
N LYS A 359 6.06 -25.08 -14.45
CA LYS A 359 7.36 -24.80 -15.06
C LYS A 359 7.64 -23.29 -15.07
N PRO A 360 8.91 -22.85 -15.20
CA PRO A 360 9.26 -21.43 -15.32
C PRO A 360 8.76 -20.76 -16.61
N GLU A 361 8.40 -21.54 -17.62
CA GLU A 361 7.94 -21.02 -18.91
C GLU A 361 6.45 -20.67 -18.88
N ASP A 362 6.12 -19.56 -19.54
CA ASP A 362 4.75 -19.14 -19.83
C ASP A 362 4.10 -20.06 -20.86
N ILE A 363 2.88 -20.52 -20.58
CA ILE A 363 2.16 -21.45 -21.45
C ILE A 363 0.83 -20.83 -21.85
N GLU A 364 0.60 -20.73 -23.17
CA GLU A 364 -0.68 -20.29 -23.72
C GLU A 364 -1.62 -21.49 -23.88
N LEU A 365 -2.83 -21.34 -23.35
CA LEU A 365 -3.85 -22.39 -23.35
C LEU A 365 -5.19 -21.83 -23.82
N ASN A 366 -5.93 -22.63 -24.59
CA ASN A 366 -7.29 -22.29 -24.96
C ASN A 366 -8.27 -23.00 -24.00
N VAL A 367 -8.82 -22.23 -23.06
CA VAL A 367 -9.82 -22.71 -22.09
C VAL A 367 -11.26 -22.64 -22.60
N CYS A 368 -11.48 -21.99 -23.73
CA CYS A 368 -12.78 -21.84 -24.40
C CYS A 368 -13.10 -23.04 -25.31
N LYS A 369 -12.14 -23.95 -25.49
CA LYS A 369 -12.28 -25.09 -26.40
C LYS A 369 -13.31 -26.09 -25.87
N THR A 370 -14.37 -26.29 -26.63
CA THR A 370 -15.35 -27.35 -26.39
C THR A 370 -14.86 -28.70 -26.95
N LYS A 371 -15.30 -29.81 -26.34
CA LYS A 371 -15.03 -31.16 -26.84
C LYS A 371 -15.57 -31.29 -28.27
N HIS A 372 -14.72 -31.65 -29.23
CA HIS A 372 -15.22 -32.01 -30.57
C HIS A 372 -16.00 -33.31 -30.47
N LEU A 373 -17.28 -33.28 -30.84
CA LEU A 373 -18.12 -34.46 -30.97
C LEU A 373 -17.65 -35.25 -32.21
N THR A 374 -16.65 -36.11 -32.05
CA THR A 374 -16.40 -37.16 -33.04
C THR A 374 -17.48 -38.22 -32.88
N ASN A 375 -18.30 -38.33 -33.93
CA ASN A 375 -19.48 -39.15 -34.01
C ASN A 375 -19.12 -40.65 -34.05
N THR A 376 -18.66 -41.21 -32.92
CA THR A 376 -18.33 -42.65 -32.84
C THR A 376 -18.66 -43.19 -31.45
N ARG A 377 -19.81 -43.88 -31.39
CA ARG A 377 -20.15 -45.02 -30.51
C ARG A 377 -19.33 -45.18 -29.22
N SER A 378 -19.77 -44.54 -28.14
CA SER A 378 -19.70 -45.11 -26.79
C SER A 378 -20.63 -44.33 -25.87
N SER A 379 -21.87 -44.81 -25.75
CA SER A 379 -22.88 -44.35 -24.79
C SER A 379 -22.56 -44.81 -23.35
N SER A 380 -21.28 -44.83 -22.97
CA SER A 380 -20.80 -45.42 -21.72
C SER A 380 -19.41 -44.91 -21.34
N SER A 381 -19.28 -43.61 -21.14
CA SER A 381 -18.27 -42.96 -20.25
C SER A 381 -18.38 -41.43 -20.35
N ASP A 382 -19.50 -40.87 -19.91
CA ASP A 382 -19.47 -39.50 -19.37
C ASP A 382 -18.75 -39.58 -18.00
N GLU A 383 -17.43 -39.77 -18.03
CA GLU A 383 -16.61 -39.47 -16.86
C GLU A 383 -16.78 -37.98 -16.60
N ALA A 384 -17.51 -37.65 -15.54
CA ALA A 384 -17.64 -36.28 -15.07
C ALA A 384 -16.23 -35.74 -14.81
N LEU A 385 -15.75 -34.86 -15.70
CA LEU A 385 -14.42 -34.25 -15.60
C LEU A 385 -14.32 -33.55 -14.24
N LYS A 386 -13.47 -34.09 -13.37
CA LYS A 386 -13.27 -33.54 -12.03
C LYS A 386 -12.25 -32.41 -12.11
N LEU A 387 -12.69 -31.20 -11.79
CA LEU A 387 -11.84 -30.03 -11.69
C LEU A 387 -11.35 -29.83 -10.27
N THR A 388 -10.07 -29.47 -10.11
CA THR A 388 -9.55 -28.97 -8.85
C THR A 388 -10.15 -27.58 -8.58
N PRO A 389 -10.59 -27.27 -7.34
CA PRO A 389 -11.04 -25.92 -7.01
C PRO A 389 -9.98 -24.87 -7.36
N PRO A 390 -10.36 -23.77 -8.04
CA PRO A 390 -9.40 -22.74 -8.40
C PRO A 390 -8.88 -22.02 -7.17
N ARG A 391 -7.63 -21.58 -7.23
CA ARG A 391 -7.01 -20.76 -6.19
C ARG A 391 -7.40 -19.31 -6.42
N ILE A 392 -8.32 -18.81 -5.59
CA ILE A 392 -8.73 -17.40 -5.60
C ILE A 392 -7.65 -16.58 -4.87
N LEU A 393 -7.04 -15.63 -5.57
CA LEU A 393 -6.02 -14.76 -5.02
C LEU A 393 -6.66 -13.52 -4.37
N SER A 394 -6.17 -13.12 -3.20
CA SER A 394 -6.45 -11.80 -2.65
C SER A 394 -5.72 -10.71 -3.44
N LEU A 395 -6.05 -9.43 -3.18
CA LEU A 395 -5.36 -8.29 -3.80
C LEU A 395 -3.84 -8.34 -3.57
N GLU A 396 -3.42 -8.59 -2.33
CA GLU A 396 -2.01 -8.71 -1.95
C GLU A 396 -1.35 -9.90 -2.67
N GLN A 397 -1.99 -11.07 -2.66
CA GLN A 397 -1.46 -12.25 -3.34
C GLN A 397 -1.37 -12.05 -4.86
N ALA A 398 -2.24 -11.25 -5.45
CA ALA A 398 -2.20 -10.91 -6.86
C ALA A 398 -1.07 -9.91 -7.17
N LEU A 399 -0.87 -8.89 -6.33
CA LEU A 399 0.26 -7.95 -6.41
C LEU A 399 1.62 -8.65 -6.26
N ASP A 400 1.67 -9.68 -5.41
CA ASP A 400 2.85 -10.53 -5.23
C ASP A 400 3.12 -11.42 -6.44
N PHE A 401 2.06 -11.88 -7.10
CA PHE A 401 2.16 -12.83 -8.19
C PHE A 401 2.66 -12.18 -9.50
N ILE A 402 2.25 -10.93 -9.76
CA ILE A 402 2.55 -10.25 -11.03
C ILE A 402 4.05 -10.07 -11.25
N ASP A 403 4.46 -10.29 -12.50
CA ASP A 403 5.81 -9.98 -12.94
C ASP A 403 5.94 -8.67 -13.71
N VAL A 404 7.16 -8.28 -14.08
CA VAL A 404 7.46 -7.01 -14.76
C VAL A 404 6.73 -6.88 -16.12
N ASP A 405 6.38 -7.99 -16.76
CA ASP A 405 5.61 -8.03 -18.01
C ASP A 405 4.10 -8.25 -17.80
N GLU A 406 3.63 -8.22 -16.54
CA GLU A 406 2.25 -8.41 -16.14
C GLU A 406 1.68 -7.17 -15.46
N LEU A 407 0.35 -7.10 -15.45
CA LEU A 407 -0.46 -6.09 -14.80
C LEU A 407 -1.60 -6.77 -14.04
N LEU A 408 -1.98 -6.15 -12.93
CA LEU A 408 -3.18 -6.51 -12.18
C LEU A 408 -4.30 -5.53 -12.54
N GLU A 409 -5.32 -6.02 -13.23
CA GLU A 409 -6.57 -5.30 -13.50
C GLU A 409 -7.47 -5.40 -12.26
N ILE A 410 -7.83 -4.25 -11.70
CA ILE A 410 -8.70 -4.12 -10.53
C ILE A 410 -10.02 -3.53 -10.96
N THR A 411 -11.11 -4.23 -10.63
CA THR A 411 -12.47 -3.73 -10.75
C THR A 411 -13.18 -3.82 -9.39
N PRO A 412 -14.31 -3.13 -9.20
CA PRO A 412 -15.05 -3.18 -7.94
C PRO A 412 -15.47 -4.59 -7.51
N LYS A 413 -15.63 -5.51 -8.47
CA LYS A 413 -16.10 -6.88 -8.21
C LYS A 413 -15.01 -7.94 -8.38
N SER A 414 -14.07 -7.72 -9.28
CA SER A 414 -13.13 -8.74 -9.73
C SER A 414 -11.68 -8.23 -9.74
N LEU A 415 -10.76 -9.16 -9.55
CA LEU A 415 -9.32 -8.95 -9.70
C LEU A 415 -8.84 -9.90 -10.78
N ARG A 416 -8.20 -9.38 -11.83
CA ARG A 416 -7.75 -10.15 -12.99
C ARG A 416 -6.29 -9.85 -13.27
N ILE A 417 -5.49 -10.88 -13.49
CA ILE A 417 -4.10 -10.72 -13.88
C ILE A 417 -4.00 -10.84 -15.40
N ARG A 418 -3.19 -10.00 -16.04
CA ARG A 418 -2.96 -10.04 -17.49
C ARG A 418 -1.52 -9.70 -17.82
N LYS A 419 -1.09 -10.07 -19.02
CA LYS A 419 0.17 -9.57 -19.58
C LYS A 419 0.00 -8.10 -20.02
N LYS A 420 1.09 -7.33 -19.96
CA LYS A 420 1.16 -5.96 -20.49
C LYS A 420 0.77 -5.94 -21.97
N ILE A 421 1.40 -6.81 -22.75
CA ILE A 421 1.06 -7.03 -24.16
C ILE A 421 0.14 -8.25 -24.25
N LEU A 422 -1.09 -8.04 -24.71
CA LEU A 422 -2.07 -9.12 -24.84
C LEU A 422 -1.71 -10.10 -25.97
N ASP A 423 -1.34 -9.57 -27.15
CA ASP A 423 -1.05 -10.38 -28.34
C ASP A 423 0.22 -11.24 -28.16
N SER A 424 0.04 -12.55 -28.25
CA SER A 424 1.09 -13.60 -28.29
C SER A 424 2.24 -13.27 -29.26
N ARG A 425 1.92 -12.81 -30.47
CA ARG A 425 2.93 -12.53 -31.51
C ARG A 425 3.79 -11.33 -31.13
N MET A 426 3.17 -10.29 -30.58
CA MET A 426 3.88 -9.09 -30.14
C MET A 426 4.74 -9.37 -28.92
N ARG A 427 4.26 -10.20 -27.97
CA ARG A 427 5.06 -10.67 -26.82
C ARG A 427 6.32 -11.43 -27.25
N LYS A 428 6.18 -12.40 -28.16
CA LYS A 428 7.34 -13.13 -28.70
C LYS A 428 8.35 -12.19 -29.35
N ARG A 429 7.89 -11.22 -30.15
CA ARG A 429 8.77 -10.20 -30.77
C ARG A 429 9.51 -9.34 -29.74
N GLN A 430 8.87 -8.96 -28.63
CA GLN A 430 9.51 -8.19 -27.57
C GLN A 430 10.55 -9.03 -26.81
N SER A 431 10.25 -10.32 -26.57
CA SER A 431 11.19 -11.25 -25.95
C SER A 431 12.48 -11.47 -26.75
N PHE A 432 12.45 -11.29 -28.09
CA PHE A 432 13.66 -11.36 -28.93
C PHE A 432 14.46 -10.06 -28.98
N LYS A 433 13.92 -8.95 -28.45
CA LYS A 433 14.59 -7.63 -28.42
C LYS A 433 15.29 -7.32 -27.10
N LYS A 434 14.96 -8.05 -26.03
CA LYS A 434 15.77 -8.13 -24.81
C LYS A 434 16.87 -9.14 -25.03
#